data_AF-A0A1B7VHS9-F1
#
_entry.id   AF-A0A1B7VHS9-F1
#
_cell.length_a   1.000
_cell.length_b   1.000
_cell.length_c   1.000
_cell.angle_alpha   90.00
_cell.angle_beta   90.00
_cell.angle_gamma   90.00
#
_symmetry.space_group_name_H-M   'P 1'
#
loop_
_entity.id
_entity.type
_entity.pdbx_description
1 polymer ?
#
loop_
_entity_poly.entity_id
_entity_poly.type
_entity_poly.pdbx_seq_one_letter_code
_entity_poly.pdbx_strand_id
1 'polypeptide(L)'
;MNSQHSTKNIKLPLLVAGVITLLLIGIVCFYWVAGKNPVSLIIRNSQPGAAIFVSKSSPAMVSLLVNPDALQTIKSKGKFFQLNNSLLVKNNLDYKNDIKPWLSHEITLAVTTIDIDRDPDNGLEAGYLMALATEKPEKSREFLELLFSKRAFSGNNLGIERYKGVKIIYDHPEFIPDSKIQPSLAGAIVNNFVLLANYPQVIKEAINNLQAPDLNLISSLEYQKATQQIPENAVAVTFLNLPQVAKWQGLELAESTYHSQILSLILNPQGLLTESTFLTTSEIVHPSLSISQPVRALQYIPESTVFTIAGANLSNLGNSNLAKLWKQGTATIYGSSENAISRLVQPLVAIQNNWNLNFTQDIFHWVLGEYALALLPNSENTIPNWLFVVEKTPELTALIARLDHIASTSGFNVSSLTLDGQTISAWTQITALSENNTSINIDAK
;
A
#
# COMPACT_ATOMS: atom_id res chain seq x y z
N MET A 1 50.52 -18.90 -1.78
CA MET A 1 49.59 -17.88 -2.30
C MET A 1 48.18 -18.31 -1.91
N ASN A 2 47.67 -17.78 -0.80
CA ASN A 2 46.34 -18.08 -0.27
C ASN A 2 45.35 -17.03 -0.78
N SER A 3 44.32 -17.45 -1.52
CA SER A 3 43.15 -16.63 -1.79
C SER A 3 42.11 -16.84 -0.69
N GLN A 4 41.96 -15.84 0.17
CA GLN A 4 40.87 -15.77 1.13
C GLN A 4 39.54 -15.52 0.41
N HIS A 5 38.59 -16.44 0.61
CA HIS A 5 37.17 -16.18 0.37
C HIS A 5 36.67 -15.18 1.42
N SER A 6 36.37 -13.95 1.00
CA SER A 6 35.65 -12.98 1.80
C SER A 6 34.15 -13.27 1.73
N THR A 7 33.61 -13.94 2.74
CA THR A 7 32.17 -14.09 2.94
C THR A 7 31.60 -12.77 3.46
N LYS A 8 30.94 -12.01 2.57
CA LYS A 8 30.21 -10.79 2.95
C LYS A 8 29.00 -11.14 3.82
N ASN A 9 29.12 -10.94 5.12
CA ASN A 9 28.01 -10.94 6.07
C ASN A 9 27.08 -9.76 5.75
N ILE A 10 25.87 -10.05 5.25
CA ILE A 10 24.83 -9.04 5.02
C ILE A 10 23.99 -8.92 6.29
N LYS A 11 23.94 -7.71 6.86
CA LYS A 11 23.35 -7.37 8.16
C LYS A 11 21.80 -7.47 8.14
N LEU A 12 21.21 -8.11 9.16
CA LEU A 12 19.77 -8.25 9.44
C LEU A 12 18.92 -6.94 9.36
N PRO A 13 19.41 -5.73 9.70
CA PRO A 13 18.66 -4.48 9.48
C PRO A 13 18.26 -4.23 8.02
N LEU A 14 19.04 -4.71 7.05
CA LEU A 14 18.69 -4.62 5.62
C LEU A 14 17.55 -5.59 5.24
N LEU A 15 17.34 -6.66 6.03
CA LEU A 15 16.29 -7.66 5.81
C LEU A 15 14.95 -7.23 6.38
N VAL A 16 14.90 -6.58 7.54
CA VAL A 16 13.63 -6.11 8.11
C VAL A 16 13.12 -4.86 7.40
N ALA A 17 14.02 -3.91 7.08
CA ALA A 17 13.71 -2.83 6.14
C ALA A 17 13.27 -3.40 4.78
N GLY A 18 14.01 -4.39 4.26
CA GLY A 18 13.66 -5.09 3.03
C GLY A 18 12.29 -5.75 3.08
N VAL A 19 11.87 -6.33 4.20
CA VAL A 19 10.57 -7.02 4.39
C VAL A 19 9.41 -6.06 4.59
N ILE A 20 9.60 -4.97 5.34
CA ILE A 20 8.58 -3.93 5.48
C ILE A 20 8.45 -3.23 4.12
N THR A 21 9.54 -2.93 3.44
CA THR A 21 9.53 -2.41 2.08
C THR A 21 8.97 -3.44 1.07
N LEU A 22 9.21 -4.75 1.20
CA LEU A 22 8.58 -5.77 0.32
C LEU A 22 7.12 -6.04 0.64
N LEU A 23 6.67 -5.86 1.89
CA LEU A 23 5.26 -5.93 2.27
C LEU A 23 4.52 -4.67 1.83
N LEU A 24 5.15 -3.49 1.96
CA LEU A 24 4.65 -2.22 1.45
C LEU A 24 4.62 -2.19 -0.09
N ILE A 25 5.63 -2.75 -0.77
CA ILE A 25 5.71 -2.85 -2.24
C ILE A 25 4.91 -4.06 -2.77
N GLY A 26 4.82 -5.15 -2.01
CA GLY A 26 4.06 -6.35 -2.38
C GLY A 26 2.55 -6.11 -2.46
N ILE A 27 2.06 -5.09 -1.76
CA ILE A 27 0.69 -4.58 -1.86
C ILE A 27 0.48 -3.76 -3.16
N VAL A 28 1.55 -3.21 -3.77
CA VAL A 28 1.47 -2.36 -4.97
C VAL A 28 1.72 -3.14 -6.27
N CYS A 29 2.35 -4.32 -6.22
CA CYS A 29 2.74 -5.07 -7.42
C CYS A 29 2.06 -6.44 -7.53
N PHE A 30 0.75 -6.49 -7.79
CA PHE A 30 0.19 -7.67 -8.48
C PHE A 30 -1.09 -7.39 -9.26
N TYR A 31 -0.96 -7.45 -10.58
CA TYR A 31 -2.06 -7.58 -11.53
C TYR A 31 -2.46 -9.06 -11.65
N TRP A 32 -3.77 -9.29 -11.54
CA TRP A 32 -4.53 -10.37 -12.17
C TRP A 32 -4.19 -11.82 -11.81
N VAL A 33 -5.06 -12.47 -11.00
CA VAL A 33 -5.32 -13.92 -11.11
C VAL A 33 -6.81 -14.18 -10.90
N ALA A 34 -7.50 -14.50 -11.99
CA ALA A 34 -8.79 -15.17 -11.96
C ALA A 34 -8.59 -16.64 -11.58
N GLY A 35 -9.05 -17.01 -10.39
CA GLY A 35 -9.07 -18.39 -9.92
C GLY A 35 -10.46 -18.73 -9.38
N LYS A 36 -11.17 -19.65 -10.03
CA LYS A 36 -12.44 -20.18 -9.54
C LYS A 36 -12.17 -21.07 -8.33
N ASN A 37 -12.40 -20.55 -7.12
CA ASN A 37 -13.02 -21.24 -5.97
C ASN A 37 -12.99 -20.31 -4.75
N PRO A 38 -14.14 -19.96 -4.15
CA PRO A 38 -14.16 -19.11 -2.97
C PRO A 38 -13.67 -19.90 -1.74
N VAL A 39 -12.64 -19.38 -1.09
CA VAL A 39 -12.29 -19.82 0.27
C VAL A 39 -12.94 -18.84 1.23
N SER A 40 -13.99 -19.28 1.93
CA SER A 40 -14.54 -18.54 3.05
C SER A 40 -13.57 -18.64 4.23
N LEU A 41 -12.76 -17.61 4.45
CA LEU A 41 -11.94 -17.50 5.67
C LEU A 41 -12.78 -16.90 6.78
N ILE A 42 -12.77 -17.56 7.94
CA ILE A 42 -13.39 -17.03 9.16
C ILE A 42 -12.39 -16.05 9.78
N ILE A 43 -12.63 -14.76 9.60
CA ILE A 43 -11.87 -13.68 10.24
C ILE A 43 -12.64 -13.29 11.50
N ARG A 44 -12.00 -13.45 12.66
CA ARG A 44 -12.64 -13.26 13.97
C ARG A 44 -12.57 -11.82 14.48
N ASN A 45 -11.56 -11.06 14.05
CA ASN A 45 -11.36 -9.66 14.40
C ASN A 45 -10.49 -9.00 13.35
N SER A 46 -10.95 -7.91 12.75
CA SER A 46 -10.22 -7.15 11.72
C SER A 46 -9.29 -6.10 12.32
N GLN A 47 -9.31 -5.94 13.65
CA GLN A 47 -8.38 -5.05 14.36
C GLN A 47 -7.18 -5.83 14.92
N PRO A 48 -5.94 -5.43 14.59
CA PRO A 48 -4.74 -6.06 15.12
C PRO A 48 -4.61 -5.94 16.64
N GLY A 49 -4.52 -7.06 17.35
CA GLY A 49 -4.34 -7.07 18.81
C GLY A 49 -2.94 -6.61 19.23
N ALA A 50 -1.93 -6.81 18.37
CA ALA A 50 -0.56 -6.41 18.66
C ALA A 50 -0.32 -4.90 18.61
N ALA A 51 -1.29 -4.10 18.16
CA ALA A 51 -1.19 -2.63 18.14
C ALA A 51 -0.95 -2.03 19.55
N ILE A 52 -1.32 -2.76 20.63
CA ILE A 52 -1.00 -2.37 22.02
C ILE A 52 0.50 -2.26 22.31
N PHE A 53 1.35 -2.96 21.54
CA PHE A 53 2.80 -2.95 21.72
C PHE A 53 3.50 -1.87 20.89
N VAL A 54 2.79 -1.27 19.94
CA VAL A 54 3.34 -0.29 19.00
C VAL A 54 3.09 1.11 19.55
N SER A 55 4.05 2.02 19.42
CA SER A 55 3.89 3.41 19.85
C SER A 55 2.98 4.16 18.88
N LYS A 56 2.21 5.14 19.36
CA LYS A 56 1.46 6.05 18.47
C LYS A 56 2.36 6.89 17.55
N SER A 57 3.65 7.03 17.90
CA SER A 57 4.65 7.72 17.06
C SER A 57 5.36 6.80 16.08
N SER A 58 5.05 5.50 16.07
CA SER A 58 5.70 4.52 15.19
C SER A 58 5.44 4.83 13.71
N PRO A 59 6.47 4.77 12.84
CA PRO A 59 6.30 5.03 11.42
C PRO A 59 5.28 4.12 10.74
N ALA A 60 5.35 2.82 10.99
CA ALA A 60 4.54 1.85 10.26
C ALA A 60 4.25 0.60 11.09
N MET A 61 3.06 0.04 10.88
CA MET A 61 2.65 -1.27 11.38
C MET A 61 1.93 -2.04 10.27
N VAL A 62 2.30 -3.30 10.07
CA VAL A 62 1.63 -4.24 9.17
C VAL A 62 1.21 -5.45 9.99
N SER A 63 -0.04 -5.88 9.85
CA SER A 63 -0.61 -7.02 10.56
C SER A 63 -1.29 -7.95 9.57
N LEU A 64 -0.87 -9.20 9.53
CA LEU A 64 -1.60 -10.29 8.91
C LEU A 64 -2.56 -10.87 9.95
N LEU A 65 -3.86 -10.90 9.64
CA LEU A 65 -4.95 -11.26 10.56
C LEU A 65 -5.55 -12.65 10.27
N VAL A 66 -4.86 -13.42 9.43
CA VAL A 66 -5.15 -14.82 9.17
C VAL A 66 -3.89 -15.66 9.31
N ASN A 67 -4.07 -16.94 9.62
CA ASN A 67 -2.96 -17.87 9.60
C ASN A 67 -2.37 -17.95 8.18
N PRO A 68 -1.04 -17.84 7.99
CA PRO A 68 -0.42 -17.90 6.66
C PRO A 68 -0.76 -19.15 5.85
N ASP A 69 -1.05 -20.28 6.50
CA ASP A 69 -1.46 -21.50 5.82
C ASP A 69 -2.83 -21.36 5.13
N ALA A 70 -3.70 -20.51 5.66
CA ALA A 70 -5.00 -20.22 5.05
C ALA A 70 -4.82 -19.55 3.68
N LEU A 71 -3.76 -18.74 3.51
CA LEU A 71 -3.44 -18.08 2.25
C LEU A 71 -2.86 -19.03 1.19
N GLN A 72 -2.24 -20.16 1.60
CA GLN A 72 -1.68 -21.14 0.66
C GLN A 72 -2.75 -21.89 -0.14
N THR A 73 -3.99 -21.92 0.35
CA THR A 73 -5.13 -22.50 -0.36
C THR A 73 -5.52 -21.68 -1.60
N ILE A 74 -5.11 -20.41 -1.66
CA ILE A 74 -5.22 -19.54 -2.83
C ILE A 74 -4.12 -19.97 -3.81
N LYS A 75 -4.37 -21.06 -4.56
CA LYS A 75 -3.49 -21.54 -5.64
C LYS A 75 -3.47 -20.55 -6.81
N SER A 76 -2.82 -19.41 -6.61
CA SER A 76 -2.27 -18.59 -7.67
C SER A 76 -0.89 -19.16 -8.04
N LYS A 77 -0.58 -19.29 -9.33
CA LYS A 77 0.76 -19.70 -9.81
C LYS A 77 1.86 -18.66 -9.46
N GLY A 78 1.51 -17.57 -8.79
CA GLY A 78 2.44 -16.58 -8.24
C GLY A 78 2.84 -16.91 -6.80
N LYS A 79 4.10 -16.62 -6.45
CA LYS A 79 4.72 -16.79 -5.12
C LYS A 79 4.12 -15.83 -4.07
N PHE A 80 2.81 -15.83 -3.86
CA PHE A 80 2.15 -14.70 -3.22
C PHE A 80 2.38 -14.63 -1.70
N PHE A 81 2.69 -15.73 -1.02
CA PHE A 81 2.94 -15.69 0.42
C PHE A 81 3.74 -16.91 0.88
N GLN A 82 4.83 -17.23 0.17
CA GLN A 82 5.90 -17.94 0.87
C GLN A 82 6.48 -16.90 1.80
N LEU A 83 6.05 -16.87 3.07
CA LEU A 83 6.73 -16.12 4.13
C LEU A 83 8.20 -16.48 3.97
N ASN A 84 8.96 -15.55 3.39
CA ASN A 84 10.12 -15.89 2.57
C ASN A 84 11.02 -16.80 3.39
N ASN A 85 11.11 -18.09 3.03
CA ASN A 85 11.95 -19.04 3.74
C ASN A 85 13.37 -18.45 3.89
N SER A 86 13.81 -17.61 2.95
CA SER A 86 15.08 -16.88 3.00
C SER A 86 15.32 -15.97 4.21
N LEU A 87 14.29 -15.51 4.93
CA LEU A 87 14.43 -14.62 6.10
C LEU A 87 14.49 -15.41 7.40
N LEU A 88 13.62 -16.42 7.53
CA LEU A 88 13.61 -17.35 8.65
C LEU A 88 14.83 -18.28 8.60
N VAL A 89 15.17 -18.81 7.41
CA VAL A 89 16.34 -19.68 7.17
C VAL A 89 17.65 -18.93 7.46
N LYS A 90 17.73 -17.61 7.21
CA LYS A 90 18.92 -16.81 7.58
C LYS A 90 19.15 -16.72 9.10
N ASN A 91 18.12 -17.00 9.91
CA ASN A 91 18.19 -17.06 11.37
C ASN A 91 18.03 -18.51 11.91
N ASN A 92 18.18 -19.53 11.06
CA ASN A 92 17.96 -20.95 11.39
C ASN A 92 16.55 -21.24 11.97
N LEU A 93 15.55 -20.46 11.58
CA LEU A 93 14.15 -20.66 11.93
C LEU A 93 13.41 -21.37 10.79
N ASP A 94 12.69 -22.44 11.11
CA ASP A 94 11.82 -23.15 10.19
C ASP A 94 10.35 -22.84 10.51
N TYR A 95 9.61 -22.23 9.58
CA TYR A 95 8.22 -21.87 9.81
C TYR A 95 7.36 -23.09 10.18
N LYS A 96 7.54 -24.23 9.50
CA LYS A 96 6.68 -25.40 9.64
C LYS A 96 6.87 -26.08 11.00
N ASN A 97 8.11 -26.17 11.47
CA ASN A 97 8.48 -26.88 12.67
C ASN A 97 8.55 -25.97 13.90
N ASP A 98 9.04 -24.75 13.74
CA ASP A 98 9.35 -23.87 14.87
C ASP A 98 8.22 -22.87 15.17
N ILE A 99 7.44 -22.40 14.18
CA ILE A 99 6.45 -21.31 14.37
C ILE A 99 5.02 -21.82 14.25
N LYS A 100 4.70 -22.50 13.14
CA LYS A 100 3.36 -23.03 12.81
C LYS A 100 2.68 -23.82 13.95
N PRO A 101 3.38 -24.65 14.76
CA PRO A 101 2.68 -25.48 15.76
C PRO A 101 1.91 -24.71 16.83
N TRP A 102 2.25 -23.44 17.07
CA TRP A 102 1.70 -22.60 18.14
C TRP A 102 1.18 -21.23 17.67
N LEU A 103 1.51 -20.82 16.44
CA LEU A 103 1.06 -19.58 15.85
C LEU A 103 -0.47 -19.56 15.70
N SER A 104 -1.09 -18.46 16.12
CA SER A 104 -2.52 -18.19 15.96
C SER A 104 -2.79 -17.54 14.59
N HIS A 105 -3.67 -16.53 14.56
CA HIS A 105 -4.17 -15.87 13.37
C HIS A 105 -3.53 -14.48 13.16
N GLU A 106 -2.64 -14.03 14.04
CA GLU A 106 -2.03 -12.70 13.93
C GLU A 106 -0.50 -12.75 13.88
N ILE A 107 0.07 -12.13 12.84
CA ILE A 107 1.49 -11.78 12.72
C ILE A 107 1.56 -10.28 12.47
N THR A 108 2.21 -9.54 13.38
CA THR A 108 2.38 -8.10 13.25
C THR A 108 3.86 -7.74 13.16
N LEU A 109 4.19 -6.84 12.24
CA LEU A 109 5.51 -6.24 12.04
C LEU A 109 5.38 -4.72 12.19
N ALA A 110 6.31 -4.09 12.90
CA ALA A 110 6.30 -2.65 13.08
C ALA A 110 7.72 -2.06 13.01
N VAL A 111 7.80 -0.86 12.43
CA VAL A 111 8.90 0.08 12.70
C VAL A 111 8.48 0.85 13.95
N THR A 112 9.17 0.63 15.05
CA THR A 112 8.80 1.18 16.37
C THR A 112 9.29 2.60 16.55
N THR A 113 10.56 2.84 16.18
CA THR A 113 11.23 4.15 16.16
C THR A 113 12.11 4.24 14.91
N ILE A 114 12.32 5.46 14.41
CA ILE A 114 13.28 5.73 13.33
C ILE A 114 14.72 5.70 13.81
N ASP A 115 14.92 5.89 15.11
CA ASP A 115 16.24 6.00 15.72
C ASP A 115 16.20 5.50 17.18
N ILE A 116 16.85 4.35 17.43
CA ILE A 116 16.75 3.63 18.70
C ILE A 116 17.76 4.13 19.74
N ASP A 117 18.93 4.58 19.29
CA ASP A 117 20.00 5.12 20.13
C ASP A 117 19.87 6.64 20.33
N ARG A 118 19.09 7.31 19.48
CA ARG A 118 18.82 8.76 19.50
C ARG A 118 20.10 9.58 19.33
N ASP A 119 21.04 9.04 18.55
CA ASP A 119 22.33 9.66 18.29
C ASP A 119 22.30 10.39 16.94
N PRO A 120 22.22 11.73 16.94
CA PRO A 120 22.14 12.49 15.70
C PRO A 120 23.41 12.40 14.85
N ASP A 121 24.55 12.01 15.43
CA ASP A 121 25.86 12.04 14.77
C ASP A 121 26.14 10.77 13.96
N ASN A 122 25.33 9.72 14.12
CA ASN A 122 25.61 8.41 13.54
C ASN A 122 24.58 7.98 12.45
N GLY A 123 23.55 8.79 12.20
CA GLY A 123 22.47 8.46 11.27
C GLY A 123 21.34 7.68 11.95
N LEU A 124 20.33 7.27 11.18
CA LEU A 124 19.11 6.67 11.75
C LEU A 124 19.27 5.15 11.98
N GLU A 125 19.10 4.70 13.23
CA GLU A 125 19.03 3.27 13.58
C GLU A 125 17.62 2.82 13.96
N ALA A 126 16.87 2.30 12.98
CA ALA A 126 15.46 1.95 13.20
C ALA A 126 15.26 0.73 14.13
N GLY A 127 14.27 0.84 15.02
CA GLY A 127 13.80 -0.26 15.86
C GLY A 127 12.70 -1.06 15.17
N TYR A 128 12.84 -2.38 15.11
CA TYR A 128 11.87 -3.28 14.49
C TYR A 128 11.30 -4.28 15.49
N LEU A 129 9.98 -4.43 15.47
CA LEU A 129 9.24 -5.38 16.29
C LEU A 129 8.47 -6.37 15.41
N MET A 130 8.52 -7.64 15.80
CA MET A 130 7.63 -8.70 15.33
C MET A 130 6.84 -9.23 16.52
N ALA A 131 5.52 -9.26 16.40
CA ALA A 131 4.61 -9.82 17.40
C ALA A 131 3.83 -10.98 16.77
N LEU A 132 3.98 -12.17 17.35
CA LEU A 132 3.36 -13.42 16.87
C LEU A 132 2.32 -13.87 17.90
N ALA A 133 1.04 -13.82 17.53
CA ALA A 133 0.00 -14.30 18.42
C ALA A 133 0.11 -15.81 18.63
N THR A 134 -0.14 -16.27 19.86
CA THR A 134 -0.10 -17.68 20.21
C THR A 134 -1.41 -18.18 20.80
N GLU A 135 -1.84 -19.34 20.31
CA GLU A 135 -2.91 -20.15 20.90
C GLU A 135 -2.38 -21.24 21.83
N LYS A 136 -1.06 -21.50 21.81
CA LYS A 136 -0.41 -22.55 22.61
C LYS A 136 0.79 -21.96 23.35
N PRO A 137 0.56 -21.25 24.48
CA PRO A 137 1.59 -20.55 25.22
C PRO A 137 2.79 -21.43 25.59
N GLU A 138 2.55 -22.68 25.99
CA GLU A 138 3.61 -23.63 26.35
C GLU A 138 4.56 -23.91 25.18
N LYS A 139 4.04 -24.20 23.98
CA LYS A 139 4.85 -24.44 22.79
C LYS A 139 5.58 -23.19 22.32
N SER A 140 4.97 -22.02 22.47
CA SER A 140 5.60 -20.74 22.13
C SER A 140 6.76 -20.39 23.08
N ARG A 141 6.66 -20.80 24.35
CA ARG A 141 7.72 -20.68 25.35
C ARG A 141 8.87 -21.62 25.06
N GLU A 142 8.58 -22.89 24.78
CA GLU A 142 9.56 -23.87 24.34
C GLU A 142 10.31 -23.38 23.09
N PHE A 143 9.58 -22.84 22.11
CA PHE A 143 10.18 -22.22 20.92
C PHE A 143 11.19 -21.13 21.29
N LEU A 144 10.79 -20.17 22.14
CA LEU A 144 11.66 -19.05 22.50
C LEU A 144 12.91 -19.52 23.26
N GLU A 145 12.74 -20.47 24.20
CA GLU A 145 13.83 -21.06 24.95
C GLU A 145 14.79 -21.85 24.05
N LEU A 146 14.26 -22.64 23.12
CA LEU A 146 15.04 -23.41 22.16
C LEU A 146 15.80 -22.49 21.20
N LEU A 147 15.16 -21.42 20.71
CA LEU A 147 15.76 -20.42 19.83
C LEU A 147 17.02 -19.84 20.46
N PHE A 148 16.92 -19.31 21.68
CA PHE A 148 18.07 -18.73 22.35
C PHE A 148 19.08 -19.79 22.82
N SER A 149 18.64 -20.97 23.25
CA SER A 149 19.56 -22.07 23.62
C SER A 149 20.45 -22.48 22.45
N LYS A 150 19.89 -22.66 21.24
CA LYS A 150 20.65 -22.95 20.02
C LYS A 150 21.71 -21.88 19.72
N ARG A 151 21.40 -20.61 20.01
CA ARG A 151 22.33 -19.49 19.83
C ARG A 151 23.47 -19.51 20.85
N ALA A 152 23.17 -19.79 22.11
CA ALA A 152 24.20 -20.02 23.14
C ALA A 152 25.15 -21.15 22.75
N PHE A 153 24.63 -22.28 22.27
CA PHE A 153 25.43 -23.39 21.77
C PHE A 153 26.25 -23.05 20.51
N SER A 154 25.80 -22.06 19.72
CA SER A 154 26.52 -21.57 18.54
C SER A 154 27.59 -20.52 18.87
N GLY A 155 27.83 -20.24 20.16
CA GLY A 155 28.87 -19.32 20.63
C GLY A 155 28.41 -17.89 20.92
N ASN A 156 27.11 -17.58 20.76
CA ASN A 156 26.59 -16.26 21.15
C ASN A 156 26.53 -16.14 22.67
N ASN A 157 27.05 -15.04 23.23
CA ASN A 157 26.80 -14.69 24.62
C ASN A 157 25.36 -14.19 24.77
N LEU A 158 24.60 -14.70 25.75
CA LEU A 158 23.22 -14.30 25.95
C LEU A 158 23.09 -13.38 27.16
N GLY A 159 22.38 -12.27 26.97
CA GLY A 159 21.80 -11.48 28.05
C GLY A 159 20.45 -12.02 28.47
N ILE A 160 20.22 -12.11 29.78
CA ILE A 160 18.89 -12.35 30.35
C ILE A 160 18.64 -11.24 31.36
N GLU A 161 17.54 -10.52 31.18
CA GLU A 161 17.12 -9.51 32.13
C GLU A 161 15.63 -9.62 32.44
N ARG A 162 15.22 -9.08 33.59
CA ARG A 162 13.82 -8.97 33.97
C ARG A 162 13.42 -7.51 33.94
N TYR A 163 12.61 -7.12 32.96
CA TYR A 163 12.13 -5.75 32.82
C TYR A 163 10.65 -5.69 33.16
N LYS A 164 10.31 -4.94 34.22
CA LYS A 164 8.93 -4.75 34.68
C LYS A 164 8.11 -6.06 34.79
N GLY A 165 8.76 -7.11 35.29
CA GLY A 165 8.14 -8.42 35.50
C GLY A 165 8.22 -9.39 34.31
N VAL A 166 8.64 -8.92 33.13
CA VAL A 166 8.80 -9.74 31.91
C VAL A 166 10.26 -10.19 31.77
N LYS A 167 10.47 -11.47 31.45
CA LYS A 167 11.80 -12.02 31.10
C LYS A 167 12.11 -11.65 29.65
N ILE A 168 13.21 -10.93 29.44
CA ILE A 168 13.76 -10.61 28.12
C ILE A 168 15.05 -11.41 27.96
N ILE A 169 15.16 -12.11 26.82
CA ILE A 169 16.36 -12.84 26.43
C ILE A 169 16.89 -12.18 25.16
N TYR A 170 18.18 -11.90 25.08
CA TYR A 170 18.77 -11.22 23.93
C TYR A 170 20.21 -11.65 23.71
N ASP A 171 20.72 -11.49 22.49
CA ASP A 171 22.16 -11.67 22.26
C ASP A 171 22.93 -10.48 22.86
N HIS A 172 24.02 -10.75 23.57
CA HIS A 172 24.93 -9.68 23.96
C HIS A 172 25.60 -9.16 22.69
N PRO A 173 25.54 -7.84 22.41
CA PRO A 173 26.30 -7.30 21.30
C PRO A 173 27.79 -7.55 21.57
N GLU A 174 28.52 -8.07 20.59
CA GLU A 174 29.98 -8.16 20.70
C GLU A 174 30.53 -6.75 20.94
N PHE A 175 31.29 -6.56 22.02
CA PHE A 175 31.91 -5.28 22.30
C PHE A 175 32.99 -5.03 21.25
N ILE A 176 32.69 -4.19 20.27
CA ILE A 176 33.66 -3.69 19.30
C ILE A 176 33.93 -2.23 19.69
N PRO A 177 35.17 -1.88 20.09
CA PRO A 177 35.57 -0.49 20.32
C PRO A 177 35.21 0.37 19.09
N ASP A 178 34.67 1.55 19.33
CA ASP A 178 34.20 2.51 18.30
C ASP A 178 32.99 2.08 17.45
N SER A 179 32.26 1.02 17.83
CA SER A 179 31.04 0.60 17.12
C SER A 179 29.74 0.97 17.85
N LYS A 180 28.78 1.45 17.05
CA LYS A 180 27.38 1.75 17.33
C LYS A 180 26.64 0.63 18.09
N ILE A 181 25.43 0.91 18.58
CA ILE A 181 24.55 -0.14 19.15
C ILE A 181 24.37 -1.24 18.09
N GLN A 182 24.96 -2.40 18.34
CA GLN A 182 24.83 -3.49 17.38
C GLN A 182 23.45 -4.14 17.50
N PRO A 183 22.78 -4.43 16.37
CA PRO A 183 21.52 -5.13 16.39
C PRO A 183 21.71 -6.51 17.02
N SER A 184 20.94 -6.77 18.07
CA SER A 184 20.91 -8.04 18.77
C SER A 184 19.48 -8.57 18.80
N LEU A 185 19.33 -9.84 18.42
CA LEU A 185 18.01 -10.46 18.47
C LEU A 185 17.58 -10.49 19.95
N ALA A 186 16.44 -9.88 20.23
CA ALA A 186 15.81 -9.91 21.54
C ALA A 186 14.45 -10.58 21.44
N GLY A 187 14.04 -11.26 22.50
CA GLY A 187 12.76 -11.93 22.55
C GLY A 187 12.16 -11.96 23.95
N ALA A 188 10.83 -11.91 23.99
CA ALA A 188 10.04 -12.01 25.21
C ALA A 188 8.65 -12.59 24.90
N ILE A 189 7.99 -13.11 25.93
CA ILE A 189 6.58 -13.48 25.86
C ILE A 189 5.80 -12.48 26.71
N VAL A 190 4.85 -11.80 26.09
CA VAL A 190 4.01 -10.79 26.74
C VAL A 190 2.56 -11.03 26.31
N ASN A 191 1.65 -11.18 27.29
CA ASN A 191 0.28 -11.65 27.06
C ASN A 191 0.26 -12.93 26.19
N ASN A 192 -0.55 -12.95 25.13
CA ASN A 192 -0.64 -14.03 24.17
C ASN A 192 0.25 -13.81 22.94
N PHE A 193 1.36 -13.08 23.08
CA PHE A 193 2.28 -12.78 21.98
C PHE A 193 3.71 -13.20 22.32
N VAL A 194 4.37 -13.80 21.33
CA VAL A 194 5.83 -13.87 21.28
C VAL A 194 6.32 -12.61 20.57
N LEU A 195 7.11 -11.82 21.27
CA LEU A 195 7.74 -10.60 20.73
C LEU A 195 9.19 -10.93 20.34
N LEU A 196 9.58 -10.55 19.13
CA LEU A 196 10.95 -10.61 18.63
C LEU A 196 11.35 -9.22 18.11
N ALA A 197 12.57 -8.79 18.39
CA ALA A 197 13.05 -7.47 17.96
C ALA A 197 14.55 -7.48 17.62
N ASN A 198 14.98 -6.46 16.89
CA ASN A 198 16.39 -6.24 16.54
C ASN A 198 17.20 -5.57 17.67
N TYR A 199 16.57 -5.16 18.76
CA TYR A 199 17.21 -4.63 19.97
C TYR A 199 16.35 -4.95 21.22
N PRO A 200 16.95 -5.21 22.40
CA PRO A 200 16.18 -5.39 23.65
C PRO A 200 15.42 -4.13 24.05
N GLN A 201 15.90 -2.94 23.66
CA GLN A 201 15.24 -1.65 23.86
C GLN A 201 13.86 -1.61 23.22
N VAL A 202 13.68 -2.23 22.05
CA VAL A 202 12.40 -2.30 21.35
C VAL A 202 11.39 -3.16 22.14
N ILE A 203 11.85 -4.27 22.75
CA ILE A 203 10.99 -5.09 23.63
C ILE A 203 10.60 -4.30 24.89
N LYS A 204 11.54 -3.55 25.48
CA LYS A 204 11.25 -2.67 26.63
C LYS A 204 10.22 -1.60 26.27
N GLU A 205 10.35 -0.99 25.10
CA GLU A 205 9.38 -0.01 24.59
C GLU A 205 8.00 -0.65 24.39
N ALA A 206 7.92 -1.84 23.81
CA ALA A 206 6.66 -2.58 23.69
C ALA A 206 5.99 -2.85 25.04
N ILE A 207 6.77 -3.22 26.07
CA ILE A 207 6.28 -3.41 27.44
C ILE A 207 5.81 -2.07 28.04
N ASN A 208 6.50 -0.97 27.75
CA ASN A 208 6.09 0.36 28.20
C ASN A 208 4.78 0.80 27.56
N ASN A 209 4.59 0.58 26.25
CA ASN A 209 3.35 0.87 25.53
C ASN A 209 2.16 0.08 26.08
N LEU A 210 2.39 -1.18 26.47
CA LEU A 210 1.35 -2.00 27.12
C LEU A 210 0.94 -1.43 28.49
N GLN A 211 1.91 -0.99 29.30
CA GLN A 211 1.65 -0.52 30.66
C GLN A 211 1.16 0.92 30.76
N ALA A 212 1.48 1.75 29.76
CA ALA A 212 1.05 3.13 29.64
C ALA A 212 0.17 3.28 28.39
N PRO A 213 -1.16 3.04 28.53
CA PRO A 213 -2.06 2.99 27.38
C PRO A 213 -2.00 4.22 26.48
N ASP A 214 -1.78 5.41 27.04
CA ASP A 214 -1.70 6.68 26.30
C ASP A 214 -0.51 6.80 25.34
N LEU A 215 0.45 5.87 25.42
CA LEU A 215 1.62 5.82 24.53
C LEU A 215 1.42 4.87 23.36
N ASN A 216 0.52 3.88 23.47
CA ASN A 216 0.34 2.87 22.44
C ASN A 216 -0.51 3.36 21.26
N LEU A 217 -0.40 2.68 20.13
CA LEU A 217 -1.06 3.02 18.88
C LEU A 217 -2.59 2.97 18.99
N ILE A 218 -3.14 2.08 19.82
CA ILE A 218 -4.60 1.97 20.02
C ILE A 218 -5.20 3.25 20.64
N SER A 219 -4.39 4.01 21.40
CA SER A 219 -4.81 5.30 21.95
C SER A 219 -4.75 6.47 20.96
N SER A 220 -4.16 6.30 19.76
CA SER A 220 -4.12 7.36 18.74
C SER A 220 -5.51 7.60 18.16
N LEU A 221 -5.93 8.87 18.12
CA LEU A 221 -7.19 9.28 17.50
C LEU A 221 -7.18 8.96 16.00
N GLU A 222 -6.05 9.17 15.33
CA GLU A 222 -5.86 8.85 13.92
C GLU A 222 -5.98 7.35 13.67
N TYR A 223 -5.38 6.52 14.53
CA TYR A 223 -5.51 5.07 14.44
C TYR A 223 -6.95 4.62 14.69
N GLN A 224 -7.64 5.16 15.70
CA GLN A 224 -9.05 4.83 15.98
C GLN A 224 -9.97 5.21 14.82
N LYS A 225 -9.76 6.37 14.18
CA LYS A 225 -10.50 6.76 12.97
C LYS A 225 -10.17 5.83 11.80
N ALA A 226 -8.90 5.43 11.67
CA ALA A 226 -8.46 4.54 10.61
C ALA A 226 -9.05 3.13 10.75
N THR A 227 -9.08 2.58 11.97
CA THR A 227 -9.60 1.23 12.21
C THR A 227 -11.10 1.09 11.99
N GLN A 228 -11.86 2.19 12.06
CA GLN A 228 -13.27 2.23 11.65
C GLN A 228 -13.48 2.02 10.15
N GLN A 229 -12.43 2.20 9.34
CA GLN A 229 -12.46 2.01 7.89
C GLN A 229 -11.99 0.62 7.46
N ILE A 230 -11.63 -0.26 8.40
CA ILE A 230 -11.18 -1.62 8.07
C ILE A 230 -12.41 -2.48 7.78
N PRO A 231 -12.50 -3.12 6.61
CA PRO A 231 -13.55 -4.08 6.31
C PRO A 231 -13.49 -5.30 7.23
N GLU A 232 -14.66 -5.85 7.59
CA GLU A 232 -14.74 -7.00 8.51
C GLU A 232 -13.96 -8.22 8.01
N ASN A 233 -13.82 -8.38 6.70
CA ASN A 233 -13.13 -9.49 6.05
C ASN A 233 -11.68 -9.17 5.61
N ALA A 234 -11.03 -8.15 6.18
CA ALA A 234 -9.63 -7.86 5.92
C ALA A 234 -8.71 -8.98 6.45
N VAL A 235 -7.88 -9.55 5.57
CA VAL A 235 -6.86 -10.57 5.90
C VAL A 235 -5.52 -9.96 6.30
N ALA A 236 -5.25 -8.72 5.88
CA ALA A 236 -4.09 -7.96 6.30
C ALA A 236 -4.46 -6.47 6.43
N VAL A 237 -3.83 -5.79 7.37
CA VAL A 237 -4.01 -4.35 7.63
C VAL A 237 -2.64 -3.70 7.76
N THR A 238 -2.45 -2.56 7.12
CA THR A 238 -1.25 -1.73 7.27
C THR A 238 -1.66 -0.35 7.74
N PHE A 239 -1.04 0.15 8.79
CA PHE A 239 -1.16 1.53 9.24
C PHE A 239 0.17 2.26 9.05
N LEU A 240 0.12 3.44 8.43
CA LEU A 240 1.27 4.29 8.15
C LEU A 240 1.06 5.66 8.79
N ASN A 241 2.06 6.11 9.54
CA ASN A 241 2.20 7.49 9.96
C ASN A 241 3.05 8.22 8.92
N LEU A 242 2.40 8.91 7.96
CA LEU A 242 3.05 9.38 6.73
C LEU A 242 4.25 10.31 6.98
N PRO A 243 4.18 11.31 7.90
CA PRO A 243 5.35 12.10 8.25
C PRO A 243 6.51 11.29 8.82
N GLN A 244 6.22 10.26 9.63
CA GLN A 244 7.25 9.42 10.22
C GLN A 244 7.84 8.43 9.20
N VAL A 245 7.02 7.92 8.27
CA VAL A 245 7.49 7.11 7.13
C VAL A 245 8.40 7.93 6.23
N ALA A 246 8.02 9.17 5.92
CA ALA A 246 8.86 10.04 5.09
C ALA A 246 10.22 10.29 5.75
N LYS A 247 10.25 10.64 7.05
CA LYS A 247 11.50 10.78 7.82
C LYS A 247 12.34 9.50 7.82
N TRP A 248 11.70 8.35 8.06
CA TRP A 248 12.35 7.05 8.06
C TRP A 248 13.00 6.71 6.71
N GLN A 249 12.35 7.10 5.61
CA GLN A 249 12.83 6.87 4.24
C GLN A 249 13.77 7.98 3.74
N GLY A 250 14.05 9.01 4.55
CA GLY A 250 14.85 10.17 4.13
C GLY A 250 14.18 11.02 3.05
N LEU A 251 12.84 11.04 3.02
CA LEU A 251 12.03 11.77 2.06
C LEU A 251 11.55 13.10 2.63
N GLU A 252 11.56 14.13 1.79
CA GLU A 252 10.95 15.43 2.11
C GLU A 252 9.49 15.45 1.64
N LEU A 253 8.58 15.77 2.56
CA LEU A 253 7.17 15.95 2.23
C LEU A 253 6.94 17.38 1.73
N ALA A 254 6.67 17.52 0.43
CA ALA A 254 6.27 18.80 -0.15
C ALA A 254 4.92 19.31 0.41
N GLU A 255 4.03 18.39 0.81
CA GLU A 255 2.75 18.68 1.46
C GLU A 255 2.54 17.71 2.65
N SER A 256 1.98 18.20 3.76
CA SER A 256 1.66 17.40 4.97
C SER A 256 0.16 17.49 5.28
N THR A 257 -0.68 17.36 4.24
CA THR A 257 -2.14 17.45 4.41
C THR A 257 -2.66 16.20 5.11
N TYR A 258 -2.21 15.03 4.68
CA TYR A 258 -2.59 13.73 5.26
C TYR A 258 -1.53 13.29 6.26
N HIS A 259 -1.97 12.79 7.41
CA HIS A 259 -1.06 12.42 8.50
C HIS A 259 -0.93 10.91 8.64
N SER A 260 -1.95 10.17 8.25
CA SER A 260 -1.92 8.72 8.28
C SER A 260 -2.62 8.09 7.08
N GLN A 261 -2.27 6.83 6.83
CA GLN A 261 -2.88 5.99 5.83
C GLN A 261 -3.16 4.61 6.44
N ILE A 262 -4.30 4.03 6.09
CA ILE A 262 -4.60 2.62 6.36
C ILE A 262 -4.84 1.88 5.06
N LEU A 263 -4.23 0.71 4.93
CA LEU A 263 -4.44 -0.21 3.82
C LEU A 263 -5.06 -1.49 4.37
N SER A 264 -6.09 -1.98 3.70
CA SER A 264 -6.75 -3.24 4.03
C SER A 264 -6.66 -4.18 2.83
N LEU A 265 -6.26 -5.41 3.08
CA LEU A 265 -6.19 -6.45 2.08
C LEU A 265 -7.37 -7.41 2.27
N ILE A 266 -8.18 -7.60 1.25
CA ILE A 266 -9.38 -8.44 1.29
C ILE A 266 -9.27 -9.53 0.23
N LEU A 267 -9.62 -10.75 0.61
CA LEU A 267 -9.79 -11.84 -0.34
C LEU A 267 -11.20 -11.82 -0.91
N ASN A 268 -11.30 -11.77 -2.23
CA ASN A 268 -12.54 -11.85 -2.98
C ASN A 268 -12.47 -13.04 -3.96
N PRO A 269 -13.56 -13.77 -4.25
CA PRO A 269 -13.61 -14.77 -5.32
C PRO A 269 -12.97 -14.36 -6.67
N GLN A 270 -12.98 -13.08 -7.02
CA GLN A 270 -12.40 -12.55 -8.25
C GLN A 270 -10.90 -12.19 -8.13
N GLY A 271 -10.33 -12.23 -6.92
CA GLY A 271 -8.92 -11.92 -6.67
C GLY A 271 -8.68 -11.20 -5.35
N LEU A 272 -7.57 -10.45 -5.31
CA LEU A 272 -7.15 -9.69 -4.14
C LEU A 272 -7.64 -8.25 -4.29
N LEU A 273 -8.41 -7.76 -3.32
CA LEU A 273 -8.83 -6.36 -3.27
C LEU A 273 -8.00 -5.63 -2.21
N THR A 274 -7.48 -4.46 -2.56
CA THR A 274 -6.78 -3.58 -1.63
C THR A 274 -7.59 -2.30 -1.49
N GLU A 275 -7.96 -1.96 -0.26
CA GLU A 275 -8.57 -0.67 0.06
C GLU A 275 -7.54 0.21 0.74
N SER A 276 -7.55 1.50 0.41
CA SER A 276 -6.62 2.49 0.99
C SER A 276 -7.40 3.71 1.43
N THR A 277 -7.26 4.09 2.69
CA THR A 277 -7.84 5.32 3.23
C THR A 277 -6.77 6.21 3.78
N PHE A 278 -6.79 7.48 3.40
CA PHE A 278 -5.88 8.52 3.89
C PHE A 278 -6.64 9.44 4.84
N LEU A 279 -6.04 9.74 6.00
CA LEU A 279 -6.68 10.53 7.04
C LEU A 279 -5.92 11.84 7.28
N THR A 280 -6.69 12.87 7.62
CA THR A 280 -6.16 14.18 8.04
C THR A 280 -6.83 14.62 9.33
N THR A 281 -6.10 15.43 10.11
CA THR A 281 -6.53 16.01 11.38
C THR A 281 -7.10 17.42 11.20
N SER A 282 -6.83 18.06 10.07
CA SER A 282 -7.42 19.37 9.74
C SER A 282 -8.86 19.15 9.32
N GLU A 283 -9.78 19.98 9.82
CA GLU A 283 -11.06 20.19 9.12
C GLU A 283 -10.70 20.62 7.71
N ILE A 284 -10.82 19.70 6.76
CA ILE A 284 -10.70 20.08 5.38
C ILE A 284 -11.91 20.97 5.14
N VAL A 285 -11.68 22.28 4.96
CA VAL A 285 -12.72 23.17 4.46
C VAL A 285 -13.20 22.53 3.16
N HIS A 286 -14.35 21.86 3.21
CA HIS A 286 -14.92 21.15 2.08
C HIS A 286 -15.28 22.22 1.04
N PRO A 287 -14.52 22.39 -0.07
CA PRO A 287 -14.86 23.42 -1.05
C PRO A 287 -16.03 22.98 -1.93
N SER A 288 -16.65 21.84 -1.64
CA SER A 288 -17.70 21.21 -2.44
C SER A 288 -18.57 20.30 -1.58
N LEU A 289 -19.83 20.12 -1.99
CA LEU A 289 -20.80 19.21 -1.37
C LEU A 289 -20.12 17.92 -0.91
N SER A 290 -20.25 17.60 0.39
CA SER A 290 -19.91 16.28 0.91
C SER A 290 -20.68 15.24 0.10
N ILE A 291 -19.96 14.40 -0.64
CA ILE A 291 -20.51 13.29 -1.39
C ILE A 291 -20.93 12.24 -0.37
N SER A 292 -22.16 12.36 0.16
CA SER A 292 -22.73 11.45 1.17
C SER A 292 -23.24 10.14 0.58
N GLN A 293 -23.19 10.00 -0.75
CA GLN A 293 -23.61 8.84 -1.54
C GLN A 293 -22.57 8.58 -2.63
N PRO A 294 -22.39 7.34 -3.11
CA PRO A 294 -21.48 7.06 -4.23
C PRO A 294 -21.74 7.99 -5.41
N VAL A 295 -20.67 8.45 -6.08
CA VAL A 295 -20.76 9.32 -7.27
C VAL A 295 -21.63 8.63 -8.31
N ARG A 296 -22.76 9.24 -8.70
CA ARG A 296 -23.75 8.61 -9.59
C ARG A 296 -23.19 8.40 -10.98
N ALA A 297 -22.22 9.22 -11.42
CA ALA A 297 -21.52 9.01 -12.69
C ALA A 297 -20.91 7.59 -12.82
N LEU A 298 -20.58 6.92 -11.71
CA LEU A 298 -20.08 5.54 -11.70
C LEU A 298 -21.08 4.53 -12.25
N GLN A 299 -22.40 4.79 -12.17
CA GLN A 299 -23.43 3.86 -12.67
C GLN A 299 -23.39 3.68 -14.19
N TYR A 300 -22.73 4.62 -14.89
CA TYR A 300 -22.55 4.58 -16.35
C TYR A 300 -21.20 3.96 -16.75
N ILE A 301 -20.36 3.58 -15.80
CA ILE A 301 -19.07 2.94 -16.06
C ILE A 301 -19.25 1.42 -16.14
N PRO A 302 -18.82 0.75 -17.23
CA PRO A 302 -18.90 -0.70 -17.34
C PRO A 302 -18.11 -1.42 -16.24
N GLU A 303 -18.61 -2.56 -15.79
CA GLU A 303 -17.92 -3.39 -14.79
C GLU A 303 -16.54 -3.90 -15.26
N SER A 304 -16.33 -4.01 -16.58
CA SER A 304 -15.08 -4.48 -17.19
C SER A 304 -13.95 -3.43 -17.23
N THR A 305 -14.12 -2.30 -16.55
CA THR A 305 -13.17 -1.19 -16.55
C THR A 305 -11.88 -1.54 -15.80
N VAL A 306 -10.72 -1.18 -16.38
CA VAL A 306 -9.39 -1.44 -15.78
C VAL A 306 -9.07 -0.43 -14.69
N PHE A 307 -9.50 0.81 -14.87
CA PHE A 307 -9.23 1.91 -13.94
C PHE A 307 -10.31 2.98 -14.04
N THR A 308 -10.80 3.47 -12.90
CA THR A 308 -11.82 4.53 -12.84
C THR A 308 -11.44 5.57 -11.80
N ILE A 309 -11.59 6.85 -12.16
CA ILE A 309 -11.56 7.98 -11.22
C ILE A 309 -12.93 8.64 -11.27
N ALA A 310 -13.57 8.85 -10.13
CA ALA A 310 -14.83 9.58 -10.05
C ALA A 310 -14.80 10.61 -8.91
N GLY A 311 -15.59 11.66 -9.07
CA GLY A 311 -15.67 12.76 -8.10
C GLY A 311 -16.70 13.80 -8.51
N ALA A 312 -16.56 15.00 -7.98
CA ALA A 312 -17.34 16.17 -8.37
C ALA A 312 -16.42 17.40 -8.47
N ASN A 313 -16.86 18.42 -9.20
CA ASN A 313 -16.14 19.69 -9.36
C ASN A 313 -14.69 19.51 -9.84
N LEU A 314 -14.55 18.84 -10.99
CA LEU A 314 -13.27 18.61 -11.65
C LEU A 314 -12.57 19.92 -12.05
N SER A 315 -13.32 21.02 -12.20
CA SER A 315 -12.76 22.36 -12.47
C SER A 315 -11.76 22.82 -11.40
N ASN A 316 -11.93 22.36 -10.16
CA ASN A 316 -11.07 22.68 -9.04
C ASN A 316 -10.08 21.55 -8.70
N LEU A 317 -9.85 20.60 -9.62
CA LEU A 317 -9.00 19.42 -9.37
C LEU A 317 -7.64 19.82 -8.79
N GLY A 318 -6.97 20.83 -9.36
CA GLY A 318 -5.64 21.26 -8.92
C GLY A 318 -5.53 21.70 -7.46
N ASN A 319 -6.64 22.19 -6.87
CA ASN A 319 -6.72 22.56 -5.45
C ASN A 319 -7.51 21.55 -4.61
N SER A 320 -8.01 20.47 -5.23
CA SER A 320 -8.81 19.45 -4.57
C SER A 320 -7.98 18.61 -3.60
N ASN A 321 -8.69 17.94 -2.69
CA ASN A 321 -8.12 16.94 -1.80
C ASN A 321 -7.45 15.79 -2.57
N LEU A 322 -8.00 15.41 -3.73
CA LEU A 322 -7.40 14.41 -4.59
C LEU A 322 -6.04 14.87 -5.13
N ALA A 323 -5.90 16.13 -5.56
CA ALA A 323 -4.61 16.64 -6.03
C ALA A 323 -3.58 16.75 -4.89
N LYS A 324 -3.99 17.20 -3.70
CA LYS A 324 -3.13 17.22 -2.51
C LYS A 324 -2.68 15.80 -2.13
N LEU A 325 -3.64 14.86 -2.11
CA LEU A 325 -3.38 13.45 -1.85
C LEU A 325 -2.40 12.89 -2.87
N TRP A 326 -2.60 13.20 -4.15
CA TRP A 326 -1.77 12.71 -5.23
C TRP A 326 -0.35 13.25 -5.15
N LYS A 327 -0.17 14.55 -4.90
CA LYS A 327 1.14 15.17 -4.69
C LYS A 327 1.87 14.54 -3.50
N GLN A 328 1.18 14.40 -2.35
CA GLN A 328 1.78 13.86 -1.14
C GLN A 328 2.07 12.36 -1.24
N GLY A 329 1.12 11.57 -1.72
CA GLY A 329 1.23 10.11 -1.83
C GLY A 329 2.32 9.70 -2.82
N THR A 330 2.43 10.37 -3.97
CA THR A 330 3.49 10.07 -4.95
C THR A 330 4.88 10.45 -4.43
N ALA A 331 5.03 11.57 -3.73
CA ALA A 331 6.29 11.94 -3.09
C ALA A 331 6.74 10.94 -2.01
N THR A 332 5.79 10.46 -1.19
CA THR A 332 6.07 9.53 -0.09
C THR A 332 6.44 8.13 -0.58
N ILE A 333 5.89 7.69 -1.71
CA ILE A 333 6.09 6.31 -2.22
C ILE A 333 7.25 6.23 -3.22
N TYR A 334 7.43 7.24 -4.07
CA TYR A 334 8.38 7.18 -5.19
C TYR A 334 9.56 8.14 -5.09
N GLY A 335 9.63 8.97 -4.04
CA GLY A 335 10.67 9.97 -3.83
C GLY A 335 10.63 11.14 -4.82
N SER A 336 9.95 10.99 -5.97
CA SER A 336 9.57 12.09 -6.85
C SER A 336 8.19 11.86 -7.45
N SER A 337 7.38 12.92 -7.46
CA SER A 337 6.05 12.91 -8.05
C SER A 337 6.11 12.69 -9.56
N GLU A 338 7.08 13.28 -10.26
CA GLU A 338 7.21 13.21 -11.73
C GLU A 338 7.32 11.78 -12.28
N ASN A 339 8.12 10.92 -11.65
CA ASN A 339 8.37 9.56 -12.13
C ASN A 339 7.14 8.63 -11.95
N ALA A 340 6.41 8.79 -10.85
CA ALA A 340 5.19 8.03 -10.57
C ALA A 340 4.01 8.46 -11.44
N ILE A 341 3.84 9.78 -11.57
CA ILE A 341 2.80 10.43 -12.37
C ILE A 341 2.93 9.95 -13.82
N SER A 342 4.15 9.93 -14.35
CA SER A 342 4.39 9.55 -15.74
C SER A 342 3.75 8.22 -16.11
N ARG A 343 3.81 7.18 -15.26
CA ARG A 343 3.35 5.82 -15.61
C ARG A 343 1.83 5.64 -15.53
N LEU A 344 1.18 6.22 -14.53
CA LEU A 344 -0.27 6.09 -14.35
C LEU A 344 -1.05 7.00 -15.30
N VAL A 345 -0.49 8.17 -15.64
CA VAL A 345 -1.13 9.10 -16.57
C VAL A 345 -0.65 8.91 -18.00
N GLN A 346 0.32 8.02 -18.29
CA GLN A 346 0.78 7.73 -19.66
C GLN A 346 -0.38 7.53 -20.64
N PRO A 347 -1.44 6.74 -20.33
CA PRO A 347 -2.58 6.60 -21.23
C PRO A 347 -3.31 7.92 -21.49
N LEU A 348 -3.49 8.75 -20.46
CA LEU A 348 -4.12 10.07 -20.58
C LEU A 348 -3.25 11.04 -21.38
N VAL A 349 -1.94 11.03 -21.16
CA VAL A 349 -0.97 11.82 -21.92
C VAL A 349 -0.94 11.40 -23.39
N ALA A 350 -1.03 10.10 -23.69
CA ALA A 350 -1.14 9.60 -25.05
C ALA A 350 -2.42 10.11 -25.75
N ILE A 351 -3.55 10.17 -25.03
CA ILE A 351 -4.80 10.76 -25.54
C ILE A 351 -4.61 12.26 -25.82
N GLN A 352 -4.06 13.02 -24.86
CA GLN A 352 -3.80 14.45 -25.04
C GLN A 352 -2.93 14.74 -26.27
N ASN A 353 -1.85 13.98 -26.44
CA ASN A 353 -0.93 14.16 -27.57
C ASN A 353 -1.57 13.78 -28.90
N ASN A 354 -2.32 12.68 -28.97
CA ASN A 354 -2.96 12.23 -30.21
C ASN A 354 -4.08 13.17 -30.68
N TRP A 355 -4.77 13.82 -29.73
CA TRP A 355 -5.90 14.70 -30.01
C TRP A 355 -5.54 16.19 -29.99
N ASN A 356 -4.27 16.52 -29.73
CA ASN A 356 -3.79 17.88 -29.47
C ASN A 356 -4.65 18.62 -28.43
N LEU A 357 -4.98 17.90 -27.34
CA LEU A 357 -5.95 18.31 -26.33
C LEU A 357 -5.25 18.55 -24.98
N ASN A 358 -5.58 19.65 -24.31
CA ASN A 358 -5.18 19.96 -22.96
C ASN A 358 -6.33 19.66 -21.99
N PHE A 359 -6.33 18.53 -21.29
CA PHE A 359 -7.47 18.16 -20.43
C PHE A 359 -7.84 19.24 -19.41
N THR A 360 -6.86 19.87 -18.78
CA THR A 360 -7.09 20.92 -17.77
C THR A 360 -7.83 22.12 -18.35
N GLN A 361 -7.37 22.61 -19.49
CA GLN A 361 -7.92 23.81 -20.13
C GLN A 361 -9.17 23.49 -20.96
N ASP A 362 -9.18 22.33 -21.62
CA ASP A 362 -10.15 21.95 -22.65
C ASP A 362 -11.39 21.27 -22.08
N ILE A 363 -11.24 20.54 -20.97
CA ILE A 363 -12.31 19.71 -20.40
C ILE A 363 -12.56 20.06 -18.93
N PHE A 364 -11.54 19.94 -18.07
CA PHE A 364 -11.72 19.91 -16.62
C PHE A 364 -12.35 21.19 -16.08
N HIS A 365 -11.94 22.36 -16.58
CA HIS A 365 -12.49 23.65 -16.17
C HIS A 365 -14.01 23.76 -16.34
N TRP A 366 -14.59 23.01 -17.27
CA TRP A 366 -16.03 23.05 -17.60
C TRP A 366 -16.88 22.05 -16.81
N VAL A 367 -16.23 21.15 -16.06
CA VAL A 367 -16.91 20.06 -15.35
C VAL A 367 -17.09 20.46 -13.88
N LEU A 368 -18.24 21.07 -13.60
CA LEU A 368 -18.63 21.58 -12.28
C LEU A 368 -19.32 20.53 -11.41
N GLY A 369 -20.08 19.63 -12.03
CA GLY A 369 -20.86 18.57 -11.36
C GLY A 369 -20.07 17.27 -11.14
N GLU A 370 -20.81 16.18 -10.93
CA GLU A 370 -20.22 14.83 -10.82
C GLU A 370 -19.54 14.38 -12.12
N TYR A 371 -18.48 13.59 -12.00
CA TYR A 371 -17.77 13.00 -13.13
C TYR A 371 -17.26 11.60 -12.83
N ALA A 372 -17.05 10.80 -13.88
CA ALA A 372 -16.30 9.56 -13.85
C ALA A 372 -15.47 9.40 -15.13
N LEU A 373 -14.18 9.12 -14.99
CA LEU A 373 -13.24 8.82 -16.06
C LEU A 373 -12.78 7.37 -15.94
N ALA A 374 -13.04 6.57 -16.97
CA ALA A 374 -12.74 5.16 -17.01
C ALA A 374 -11.78 4.82 -18.16
N LEU A 375 -10.83 3.91 -17.90
CA LEU A 375 -9.99 3.28 -18.90
C LEU A 375 -10.48 1.85 -19.13
N LEU A 376 -10.96 1.61 -20.34
CA LEU A 376 -11.51 0.34 -20.79
C LEU A 376 -10.40 -0.52 -21.40
N PRO A 377 -10.43 -1.85 -21.19
CA PRO A 377 -9.45 -2.75 -21.79
C PRO A 377 -9.61 -2.71 -23.32
N ASN A 378 -8.48 -2.59 -24.03
CA ASN A 378 -8.43 -2.73 -25.48
C ASN A 378 -7.53 -3.94 -25.80
N SER A 379 -8.11 -4.98 -26.41
CA SER A 379 -7.40 -6.22 -26.74
C SER A 379 -6.52 -6.09 -28.00
N GLU A 380 -6.72 -5.04 -28.81
CA GLU A 380 -6.09 -4.89 -30.12
C GLU A 380 -5.04 -3.77 -30.18
N ASN A 381 -5.20 -2.70 -29.39
CA ASN A 381 -4.31 -1.54 -29.39
C ASN A 381 -3.61 -1.32 -28.04
N THR A 382 -2.43 -0.70 -28.10
CA THR A 382 -1.65 -0.28 -26.91
C THR A 382 -2.24 0.93 -26.19
N ILE A 383 -3.13 1.68 -26.84
CA ILE A 383 -3.87 2.81 -26.25
C ILE A 383 -5.22 2.27 -25.75
N PRO A 384 -5.51 2.35 -24.44
CA PRO A 384 -6.79 1.91 -23.91
C PRO A 384 -7.92 2.80 -24.41
N ASN A 385 -9.09 2.22 -24.61
CA ASN A 385 -10.31 2.99 -24.83
C ASN A 385 -10.64 3.74 -23.54
N TRP A 386 -11.29 4.89 -23.65
CA TRP A 386 -11.65 5.69 -22.47
C TRP A 386 -13.12 6.10 -22.53
N LEU A 387 -13.71 6.25 -21.36
CA LEU A 387 -15.09 6.71 -21.19
C LEU A 387 -15.07 7.83 -20.16
N PHE A 388 -15.62 8.98 -20.52
CA PHE A 388 -15.76 10.12 -19.62
C PHE A 388 -17.23 10.49 -19.48
N VAL A 389 -17.74 10.34 -18.26
CA VAL A 389 -19.12 10.60 -17.88
C VAL A 389 -19.11 11.85 -17.02
N VAL A 390 -20.01 12.78 -17.33
CA VAL A 390 -20.14 14.04 -16.61
C VAL A 390 -21.60 14.37 -16.40
N GLU A 391 -21.90 15.01 -15.28
CA GLU A 391 -23.23 15.53 -14.98
C GLU A 391 -23.63 16.59 -16.01
N LYS A 392 -24.87 16.48 -16.52
CA LYS A 392 -25.40 17.42 -17.51
C LYS A 392 -25.67 18.77 -16.84
N THR A 393 -24.87 19.76 -17.20
CA THR A 393 -24.98 21.15 -16.74
C THR A 393 -25.17 22.10 -17.94
N PRO A 394 -25.74 23.30 -17.75
CA PRO A 394 -25.90 24.27 -18.85
C PRO A 394 -24.58 24.63 -19.55
N GLU A 395 -23.47 24.64 -18.81
CA GLU A 395 -22.12 24.95 -19.31
C GLU A 395 -21.59 23.88 -20.26
N LEU A 396 -22.12 22.66 -20.19
CA LEU A 396 -21.65 21.52 -20.98
C LEU A 396 -21.93 21.65 -22.48
N THR A 397 -22.95 22.42 -22.88
CA THR A 397 -23.22 22.68 -24.30
C THR A 397 -22.05 23.41 -24.96
N ALA A 398 -21.42 24.36 -24.25
CA ALA A 398 -20.23 25.05 -24.73
C ALA A 398 -19.01 24.13 -24.78
N LEU A 399 -18.87 23.21 -23.80
CA LEU A 399 -17.83 22.19 -23.82
C LEU A 399 -17.95 21.28 -25.05
N ILE A 400 -19.14 20.75 -25.33
CA ILE A 400 -19.36 19.86 -26.48
C ILE A 400 -19.03 20.58 -27.79
N ALA A 401 -19.53 21.81 -27.99
CA ALA A 401 -19.22 22.60 -29.17
C ALA A 401 -17.72 22.89 -29.33
N ARG A 402 -17.01 23.08 -28.21
CA ARG A 402 -15.55 23.26 -28.23
C ARG A 402 -14.82 21.98 -28.61
N LEU A 403 -15.26 20.84 -28.08
CA LEU A 403 -14.69 19.54 -28.42
C LEU A 403 -14.94 19.19 -29.90
N ASP A 404 -16.14 19.48 -30.42
CA ASP A 404 -16.46 19.37 -31.85
C ASP A 404 -15.51 20.23 -32.70
N HIS A 405 -15.23 21.46 -32.27
CA HIS A 405 -14.28 22.34 -32.95
C HIS A 405 -12.85 21.78 -32.93
N ILE A 406 -12.37 21.28 -31.77
CA ILE A 406 -11.06 20.65 -31.66
C ILE A 406 -10.96 19.45 -32.60
N ALA A 407 -11.95 18.56 -32.59
CA ALA A 407 -12.00 17.40 -33.48
C ALA A 407 -11.94 17.82 -34.96
N SER A 408 -12.72 18.82 -35.35
CA SER A 408 -12.70 19.35 -36.72
C SER A 408 -11.34 19.92 -37.11
N THR A 409 -10.69 20.69 -36.23
CA THR A 409 -9.33 21.22 -36.49
C THR A 409 -8.26 20.15 -36.54
N SER A 410 -8.49 19.01 -35.87
CA SER A 410 -7.61 17.83 -35.89
C SER A 410 -7.88 16.90 -37.07
N GLY A 411 -8.72 17.29 -38.04
CA GLY A 411 -8.95 16.57 -39.28
C GLY A 411 -10.07 15.53 -39.23
N PHE A 412 -10.89 15.52 -38.16
CA PHE A 412 -12.07 14.68 -38.06
C PHE A 412 -13.29 15.38 -38.68
N ASN A 413 -14.22 14.58 -39.22
CA ASN A 413 -15.53 15.04 -39.62
C ASN A 413 -16.50 14.90 -38.45
N VAL A 414 -17.18 15.99 -38.09
CA VAL A 414 -18.17 16.02 -37.01
C VAL A 414 -19.55 15.80 -37.62
N SER A 415 -20.19 14.71 -37.25
CA SER A 415 -21.52 14.35 -37.72
C SER A 415 -22.47 14.16 -36.55
N SER A 416 -23.74 14.49 -36.75
CA SER A 416 -24.80 14.26 -35.77
C SER A 416 -25.65 13.09 -36.21
N LEU A 417 -25.90 12.15 -35.32
CA LEU A 417 -26.81 11.02 -35.56
C LEU A 417 -27.75 10.81 -34.36
N THR A 418 -28.85 10.10 -34.57
CA THR A 418 -29.83 9.83 -33.52
C THR A 418 -29.74 8.37 -33.12
N LEU A 419 -29.53 8.10 -31.83
CA LEU A 419 -29.49 6.77 -31.25
C LEU A 419 -30.46 6.72 -30.07
N ASP A 420 -31.41 5.79 -30.08
CA ASP A 420 -32.45 5.64 -29.05
C ASP A 420 -33.17 6.95 -28.66
N GLY A 421 -33.44 7.78 -29.67
CA GLY A 421 -34.09 9.09 -29.49
C GLY A 421 -33.20 10.19 -28.92
N GLN A 422 -31.90 9.91 -28.72
CA GLN A 422 -30.90 10.89 -28.30
C GLN A 422 -30.02 11.30 -29.46
N THR A 423 -29.74 12.60 -29.56
CA THR A 423 -28.77 13.13 -30.52
C THR A 423 -27.37 12.90 -30.00
N ILE A 424 -26.52 12.27 -30.81
CA ILE A 424 -25.11 12.03 -30.51
C ILE A 424 -24.23 12.67 -31.59
N SER A 425 -23.10 13.24 -31.17
CA SER A 425 -22.04 13.68 -32.07
C SER A 425 -21.04 12.55 -32.26
N ALA A 426 -20.70 12.26 -33.51
CA ALA A 426 -19.66 11.31 -33.88
C ALA A 426 -18.56 12.03 -34.65
N TRP A 427 -17.32 11.89 -34.17
CA TRP A 427 -16.12 12.37 -34.84
C TRP A 427 -15.46 11.21 -35.57
N THR A 428 -15.39 11.30 -36.88
CA THR A 428 -14.89 10.20 -37.73
C THR A 428 -13.79 10.69 -38.64
N GLN A 429 -12.76 9.87 -38.83
CA GLN A 429 -11.73 10.13 -39.83
C GLN A 429 -11.78 9.01 -40.87
N ILE A 430 -12.03 9.40 -42.12
CA ILE A 430 -12.06 8.46 -43.24
C ILE A 430 -10.75 8.62 -44.00
N THR A 431 -9.97 7.55 -44.05
CA THR A 431 -8.74 7.53 -44.84
C THR A 431 -8.92 6.55 -46.00
N ALA A 432 -8.82 7.03 -47.23
CA ALA A 432 -8.83 6.15 -48.39
C ALA A 432 -7.46 5.46 -48.50
N LEU A 433 -7.44 4.14 -48.34
CA LEU A 433 -6.24 3.35 -48.61
C LEU A 433 -6.19 3.06 -50.11
N SER A 434 -5.27 3.72 -50.81
CA SER A 434 -5.02 3.41 -52.21
C SER A 434 -4.11 2.19 -52.32
N GLU A 435 -4.68 0.98 -52.25
CA GLU A 435 -3.99 -0.19 -52.78
C GLU A 435 -3.99 -0.10 -54.31
N ASN A 436 -2.79 -0.21 -54.91
CA ASN A 436 -2.54 -0.13 -56.34
C ASN A 436 -3.69 -0.73 -57.17
N ASN A 437 -4.44 0.16 -57.85
CA ASN A 437 -5.40 -0.10 -58.93
C ASN A 437 -6.23 -1.39 -58.78
N THR A 438 -7.30 -1.36 -57.98
CA THR A 438 -8.69 -1.71 -58.42
C THR A 438 -9.75 -1.71 -57.32
N SER A 439 -9.44 -1.39 -56.06
CA SER A 439 -10.48 -1.24 -55.02
C SER A 439 -10.11 -0.18 -53.99
N ILE A 440 -10.98 0.82 -53.82
CA ILE A 440 -10.91 1.76 -52.70
C ILE A 440 -11.44 1.00 -51.48
N ASN A 441 -10.55 0.64 -50.56
CA ASN A 441 -10.95 0.16 -49.24
C ASN A 441 -11.09 1.38 -48.31
N ILE A 442 -12.21 1.44 -47.59
CA ILE A 442 -12.52 2.54 -46.67
C ILE A 442 -12.39 1.99 -45.26
N ASP A 443 -11.35 2.41 -44.56
CA ASP A 443 -11.25 2.20 -43.11
C ASP A 443 -11.80 3.43 -42.39
N ALA A 444 -12.75 3.19 -41.49
CA ALA A 444 -13.28 4.19 -40.56
C ALA A 444 -12.64 3.97 -39.19
N LYS A 445 -12.05 5.02 -38.62
CA LYS A 445 -11.50 5.03 -37.27
C LYS A 445 -12.35 5.87 -36.33
#